data_AF-A0A0M9DSF5-F1
#
_entry.id   AF-A0A0M9DSF5-F1
#
_cell.length_a   1.000
_cell.length_b   1.000
_cell.length_c   1.000
_cell.angle_alpha   90.00
_cell.angle_beta   90.00
_cell.angle_gamma   90.00
#
_symmetry.space_group_name_H-M   'P 1'
#
loop_
_entity.id
_entity.type
_entity.pdbx_description
1 polymer ?
#
loop_
_entity_poly.entity_id
_entity_poly.type
_entity_poly.pdbx_seq_one_letter_code
_entity_poly.pdbx_strand_id
1 'polypeptide(L)'
;MVISLKKIIFQSFLLIALCSLWACQELPTELEETQDFKAVNDFSKTFISKMIAGDVEGCYQDIIPEVLNEETKTWFINASKNLAGAKIKKIKILGQFYNIRTFSYSDKKIISYEVAYELAFEQGGYGLFVLVIKQSDGQFLVKQVEANIFPIPIQEITKFTFDNKSWTHYIFIIVATLIAIFIIVTLVVLFISRISVGKKVLWAFLIVLLNYYRISINWSTGDIEHSFFIYGNNFTTFSFFNIPSVNYFKANLISPWFIFFHIPFGAILFWIRRKSLLKKSKSQKIEFEKSDLENPNNQD
;
A
#
# COMPACT_ATOMS: atom_id res chain seq x y z
N MET A 1 -16.88 36.54 13.13
CA MET A 1 -15.42 36.46 13.30
C MET A 1 -14.77 36.12 11.95
N VAL A 2 -14.21 37.10 11.24
CA VAL A 2 -13.64 36.89 9.89
C VAL A 2 -12.20 36.41 10.05
N ILE A 3 -11.99 35.10 10.03
CA ILE A 3 -10.64 34.54 9.90
C ILE A 3 -10.13 34.95 8.52
N SER A 4 -9.01 35.69 8.46
CA SER A 4 -8.49 36.20 7.18
C SER A 4 -8.08 35.04 6.28
N LEU A 5 -8.39 35.13 4.99
CA LEU A 5 -8.08 34.11 3.98
C LEU A 5 -6.58 33.74 3.97
N LYS A 6 -5.71 34.72 4.26
CA LYS A 6 -4.27 34.51 4.41
C LYS A 6 -3.94 33.54 5.55
N LYS A 7 -4.68 33.61 6.66
CA LYS A 7 -4.48 32.75 7.84
C LYS A 7 -4.89 31.31 7.56
N ILE A 8 -5.97 31.09 6.81
CA ILE A 8 -6.41 29.75 6.40
C ILE A 8 -5.41 29.13 5.42
N ILE A 9 -4.99 29.88 4.39
CA ILE A 9 -3.98 29.41 3.42
C ILE A 9 -2.68 29.06 4.15
N PHE A 10 -2.22 29.92 5.05
CA PHE A 10 -1.00 29.70 5.84
C PHE A 10 -1.13 28.46 6.75
N GLN A 11 -2.25 28.29 7.45
CA GLN A 11 -2.48 27.12 8.31
C GLN A 11 -2.58 25.82 7.51
N SER A 12 -3.22 25.83 6.34
CA SER A 12 -3.27 24.66 5.45
C SER A 12 -1.89 24.30 4.90
N PHE A 13 -1.08 25.30 4.52
CA PHE A 13 0.29 25.08 4.05
C PHE A 13 1.19 24.53 5.17
N LEU A 14 1.05 25.07 6.39
CA LEU A 14 1.77 24.62 7.57
C LEU A 14 1.39 23.17 7.94
N LEU A 15 0.11 22.81 7.82
CA LEU A 15 -0.36 21.45 8.08
C LEU A 15 0.16 20.45 7.04
N ILE A 16 0.14 20.81 5.75
CA ILE A 16 0.71 19.98 4.68
C ILE A 16 2.22 19.80 4.88
N ALA A 17 2.94 20.86 5.23
CA ALA A 17 4.37 20.81 5.53
C ALA A 17 4.68 19.93 6.75
N LEU A 18 3.89 20.05 7.83
CA LEU A 18 4.00 19.21 9.03
C LEU A 18 3.72 17.72 8.73
N CYS A 19 2.73 17.43 7.88
CA CYS A 19 2.45 16.06 7.43
C CYS A 19 3.56 15.48 6.55
N SER A 20 4.22 16.31 5.73
CA SER A 20 5.36 15.85 4.91
C SER A 20 6.63 15.54 5.72
N LEU A 21 6.82 16.17 6.89
CA LEU A 21 7.97 15.90 7.77
C LEU A 21 7.88 14.53 8.46
N TRP A 22 6.67 14.01 8.70
CA TRP A 22 6.45 12.67 9.27
C TRP A 22 6.56 11.53 8.24
N ALA A 23 6.56 11.85 6.94
CA ALA A 23 6.60 10.86 5.86
C ALA A 23 8.02 10.33 5.55
N CYS A 24 9.06 10.89 6.17
CA CYS A 24 10.46 10.58 5.88
C CYS A 24 11.09 9.66 6.95
N GLN A 25 10.36 8.63 7.40
CA GLN A 25 10.96 7.58 8.21
C GLN A 25 11.59 6.55 7.27
N GLU A 26 12.92 6.44 7.28
CA GLU A 26 13.61 5.38 6.54
C GLU A 26 13.17 4.02 7.08
N LEU A 27 12.75 3.14 6.17
CA LEU A 27 12.43 1.76 6.52
C LEU A 27 13.74 1.03 6.89
N PRO A 28 13.73 0.18 7.93
CA PRO A 28 14.92 -0.57 8.32
C PRO A 28 15.37 -1.49 7.18
N THR A 29 16.68 -1.72 7.07
CA THR A 29 17.24 -2.63 6.04
C THR A 29 17.17 -4.10 6.43
N GLU A 30 16.79 -4.41 7.67
CA GLU A 30 16.67 -5.77 8.20
C GLU A 30 15.71 -5.73 9.39
N LEU A 31 14.91 -6.78 9.57
CA LEU A 31 14.06 -6.91 10.75
C LEU A 31 14.82 -7.61 11.87
N GLU A 32 14.62 -7.12 13.10
CA GLU A 32 15.11 -7.82 14.28
C GLU A 32 14.24 -9.07 14.55
N GLU A 33 14.92 -10.16 14.92
CA GLU A 33 14.26 -11.37 15.37
C GLU A 33 13.52 -11.11 16.68
N THR A 34 12.23 -11.44 16.70
CA THR A 34 11.44 -11.40 17.94
C THR A 34 11.48 -12.75 18.64
N GLN A 35 11.36 -12.74 19.98
CA GLN A 35 11.42 -13.96 20.80
C GLN A 35 10.38 -15.00 20.35
N ASP A 36 9.16 -14.57 20.02
CA ASP A 36 8.07 -15.45 19.58
C ASP A 36 8.33 -16.09 18.21
N PHE A 37 9.20 -15.49 17.38
CA PHE A 37 9.56 -16.00 16.06
C PHE A 37 10.79 -16.91 16.06
N LYS A 38 11.55 -16.97 17.16
CA LYS A 38 12.84 -17.67 17.19
C LYS A 38 12.73 -19.14 16.75
N ALA A 39 11.75 -19.87 17.25
CA ALA A 39 11.55 -21.28 16.89
C ALA A 39 11.23 -21.47 15.40
N VAL A 40 10.42 -20.58 14.83
CA VAL A 40 10.07 -20.59 13.40
C VAL A 40 11.28 -20.20 12.56
N ASN A 41 12.09 -19.24 13.01
CA ASN A 41 13.32 -18.83 12.34
C ASN A 41 14.34 -19.96 12.30
N ASP A 42 14.58 -20.63 13.42
CA ASP A 42 15.50 -21.77 13.53
C ASP A 42 15.06 -22.91 12.60
N PHE A 43 13.76 -23.22 12.57
CA PHE A 43 13.17 -24.19 11.63
C PHE A 43 13.36 -23.76 10.17
N SER A 44 13.05 -22.51 9.83
CA SER A 44 13.15 -21.98 8.47
C SER A 44 14.59 -22.04 7.95
N LYS A 45 15.56 -21.60 8.76
CA LYS A 45 16.99 -21.64 8.40
C LYS A 45 17.48 -23.06 8.18
N THR A 46 17.01 -24.00 9.01
CA THR A 46 17.31 -25.43 8.84
C THR A 46 16.76 -25.95 7.52
N PHE A 47 15.49 -25.65 7.22
CA PHE A 47 14.85 -26.04 5.97
C PHE A 47 15.56 -25.47 4.73
N ILE A 48 15.89 -24.17 4.74
CA ILE A 48 16.65 -23.52 3.66
C ILE A 48 18.03 -24.18 3.50
N SER A 49 18.69 -24.51 4.61
CA SER A 49 20.00 -25.18 4.57
C SER A 49 19.92 -26.57 3.95
N LYS A 50 18.89 -27.38 4.26
CA LYS A 50 18.63 -28.67 3.60
C LYS A 50 18.47 -28.51 2.09
N MET A 51 17.67 -27.52 1.67
CA MET A 51 17.43 -27.25 0.25
C MET A 51 18.72 -26.85 -0.50
N ILE A 52 19.54 -25.99 0.08
CA ILE A 52 20.85 -25.59 -0.50
C ILE A 52 21.84 -26.77 -0.51
N ALA A 53 21.76 -27.66 0.48
CA ALA A 53 22.66 -28.80 0.61
C ALA A 53 22.35 -29.96 -0.34
N GLY A 54 21.24 -29.96 -1.08
CA GLY A 54 20.86 -31.12 -1.90
C GLY A 54 19.89 -32.08 -1.22
N ASP A 55 19.48 -31.83 0.03
CA ASP A 55 18.72 -32.77 0.84
C ASP A 55 17.22 -32.72 0.53
N VAL A 56 16.87 -33.19 -0.66
CA VAL A 56 15.48 -33.18 -1.16
C VAL A 56 14.57 -34.02 -0.26
N GLU A 57 15.02 -35.20 0.18
CA GLU A 57 14.23 -36.09 1.03
C GLU A 57 14.01 -35.47 2.43
N GLY A 58 15.03 -34.84 3.01
CA GLY A 58 14.90 -34.11 4.28
C GLY A 58 14.01 -32.88 4.19
N CYS A 59 13.98 -32.19 3.04
CA CYS A 59 12.98 -31.13 2.77
C CYS A 59 11.57 -31.73 2.64
N TYR A 60 11.42 -32.88 1.99
CA TYR A 60 10.12 -33.52 1.77
C TYR A 60 9.43 -33.93 3.07
N GLN A 61 10.20 -34.35 4.08
CA GLN A 61 9.70 -34.68 5.41
C GLN A 61 9.15 -33.47 6.17
N ASP A 62 9.65 -32.27 5.87
CA ASP A 62 9.25 -31.03 6.53
C ASP A 62 8.07 -30.35 5.83
N ILE A 63 7.57 -30.88 4.72
CA ILE A 63 6.45 -30.32 3.94
C ILE A 63 5.12 -30.90 4.43
N ILE A 64 4.08 -30.06 4.39
CA ILE A 64 2.73 -30.46 4.78
C ILE A 64 2.19 -31.54 3.80
N PRO A 65 1.56 -32.64 4.28
CA PRO A 65 1.14 -33.74 3.41
C PRO A 65 0.21 -33.34 2.26
N GLU A 66 -0.59 -32.30 2.42
CA GLU A 66 -1.58 -31.84 1.44
C GLU A 66 -0.96 -31.32 0.13
N VAL A 67 0.33 -30.96 0.12
CA VAL A 67 1.03 -30.47 -1.08
C VAL A 67 2.10 -31.45 -1.58
N LEU A 68 2.25 -32.61 -0.95
CA LEU A 68 3.20 -33.63 -1.39
C LEU A 68 2.70 -34.30 -2.68
N ASN A 69 3.30 -33.92 -3.81
CA ASN A 69 3.03 -34.49 -5.13
C ASN A 69 4.28 -34.46 -6.02
N GLU A 70 4.27 -35.18 -7.14
CA GLU A 70 5.43 -35.27 -8.04
C GLU A 70 5.92 -33.92 -8.57
N GLU A 71 5.01 -32.96 -8.73
CA GLU A 71 5.35 -31.58 -9.13
C GLU A 71 6.22 -30.90 -8.06
N THR A 72 5.81 -31.00 -6.79
CA THR A 72 6.56 -30.48 -5.65
C THR A 72 7.92 -31.15 -5.55
N LYS A 73 7.99 -32.48 -5.68
CA LYS A 73 9.27 -33.20 -5.69
C LYS A 73 10.20 -32.71 -6.79
N THR A 74 9.66 -32.58 -8.01
CA THR A 74 10.41 -32.08 -9.18
C THR A 74 10.89 -30.64 -8.96
N TRP A 75 10.05 -29.79 -8.37
CA TRP A 75 10.43 -28.42 -8.02
C TRP A 75 11.60 -28.38 -7.04
N PHE A 76 11.58 -29.17 -5.95
CA PHE A 76 12.69 -29.22 -5.00
C PHE A 76 13.98 -29.78 -5.62
N ILE A 77 13.89 -30.79 -6.48
CA ILE A 77 15.06 -31.32 -7.20
C ILE A 77 15.68 -30.21 -8.05
N ASN A 78 14.87 -29.48 -8.82
CA ASN A 78 15.35 -28.41 -9.69
C ASN A 78 15.89 -27.21 -8.89
N ALA A 79 15.17 -26.78 -7.85
CA ALA A 79 15.60 -25.69 -6.97
C ALA A 79 16.93 -26.03 -6.30
N SER A 80 17.02 -27.24 -5.73
CA SER A 80 18.23 -27.70 -5.06
C SER A 80 19.41 -27.84 -6.03
N LYS A 81 19.18 -28.36 -7.25
CA LYS A 81 20.20 -28.41 -8.30
C LYS A 81 20.73 -27.01 -8.68
N ASN A 82 19.86 -26.01 -8.76
CA ASN A 82 20.24 -24.63 -9.08
C ASN A 82 20.99 -23.93 -7.94
N LEU A 83 20.82 -24.41 -6.70
CA LEU A 83 21.45 -23.88 -5.50
C LEU A 83 22.65 -24.73 -5.02
N ALA A 84 22.86 -25.90 -5.64
CA ALA A 84 23.81 -26.89 -5.16
C ALA A 84 25.24 -26.32 -5.10
N GLY A 85 25.86 -26.46 -3.92
CA GLY A 85 27.21 -25.95 -3.67
C GLY A 85 27.28 -24.44 -3.41
N ALA A 86 26.16 -23.73 -3.37
CA ALA A 86 26.13 -22.33 -2.97
C ALA A 86 26.52 -22.18 -1.49
N LYS A 87 27.45 -21.26 -1.22
CA LYS A 87 27.86 -20.94 0.16
C LYS A 87 27.18 -19.67 0.61
N ILE A 88 26.49 -19.75 1.74
CA ILE A 88 25.79 -18.61 2.33
C ILE A 88 26.81 -17.74 3.05
N LYS A 89 26.96 -16.50 2.60
CA LYS A 89 27.81 -15.47 3.25
C LYS A 89 27.06 -14.75 4.38
N LYS A 90 25.79 -14.41 4.13
CA LYS A 90 24.94 -13.70 5.10
C LYS A 90 23.47 -14.08 4.88
N ILE A 91 22.71 -14.22 5.95
CA ILE A 91 21.25 -14.32 5.96
C ILE A 91 20.69 -13.05 6.59
N LYS A 92 19.71 -12.42 5.96
CA LYS A 92 18.94 -11.30 6.51
C LYS A 92 17.46 -11.67 6.59
N ILE A 93 16.78 -11.23 7.65
CA ILE A 93 15.31 -11.33 7.75
C ILE A 93 14.70 -10.07 7.14
N LEU A 94 13.86 -10.24 6.13
CA LEU A 94 13.21 -9.14 5.41
C LEU A 94 11.72 -9.00 5.71
N GLY A 95 11.08 -10.06 6.21
CA GLY A 95 9.66 -10.07 6.55
C GLY A 95 9.34 -11.15 7.57
N GLN A 96 8.51 -10.82 8.55
CA GLN A 96 7.93 -11.75 9.51
C GLN A 96 6.46 -11.42 9.69
N PHE A 97 5.58 -12.33 9.27
CA PHE A 97 4.13 -12.19 9.39
C PHE A 97 3.57 -13.48 9.97
N TYR A 98 2.51 -13.37 10.79
CA TYR A 98 1.81 -14.55 11.27
C TYR A 98 0.32 -14.28 11.40
N ASN A 99 -0.48 -15.30 11.13
CA ASN A 99 -1.90 -15.30 11.34
C ASN A 99 -2.31 -16.50 12.20
N ILE A 100 -3.15 -16.24 13.20
CA ILE A 100 -3.69 -17.27 14.08
C ILE A 100 -5.13 -17.54 13.64
N ARG A 101 -5.45 -18.81 13.35
CA ARG A 101 -6.82 -19.27 13.14
C ARG A 101 -7.20 -20.25 14.24
N THR A 102 -8.23 -19.90 15.00
CA THR A 102 -8.84 -20.76 16.01
C THR A 102 -10.15 -21.30 15.46
N PHE A 103 -10.35 -22.61 15.50
CA PHE A 103 -11.60 -23.25 15.08
C PHE A 103 -12.49 -23.46 16.30
N SER A 104 -13.65 -22.82 16.34
CA SER A 104 -14.58 -22.84 17.48
C SER A 104 -15.11 -24.23 17.87
N TYR A 105 -14.84 -25.28 17.07
CA TYR A 105 -15.35 -26.63 17.28
C TYR A 105 -14.31 -27.64 17.77
N SER A 106 -13.01 -27.30 17.78
CA SER A 106 -11.96 -28.30 18.07
C SER A 106 -10.85 -27.87 19.02
N ASP A 107 -10.90 -26.66 19.60
CA ASP A 107 -9.80 -26.03 20.35
C ASP A 107 -8.43 -26.07 19.63
N LYS A 108 -8.38 -26.52 18.38
CA LYS A 108 -7.17 -26.60 17.58
C LYS A 108 -6.83 -25.21 17.08
N LYS A 109 -5.72 -24.71 17.59
CA LYS A 109 -5.09 -23.48 17.13
C LYS A 109 -4.16 -23.82 15.98
N ILE A 110 -4.48 -23.33 14.78
CA ILE A 110 -3.58 -23.39 13.64
C ILE A 110 -2.92 -22.02 13.51
N ILE A 111 -1.59 -21.99 13.59
CA ILE A 111 -0.81 -20.78 13.34
C ILE A 111 -0.14 -20.93 11.99
N SER A 112 -0.24 -19.90 11.16
CA SER A 112 0.50 -19.83 9.91
C SER A 112 1.46 -18.65 9.99
N TYR A 113 2.71 -18.90 9.66
CA TYR A 113 3.78 -17.91 9.59
C TYR A 113 4.17 -17.73 8.13
N GLU A 114 4.49 -16.51 7.74
CA GLU A 114 5.14 -16.18 6.49
C GLU A 114 6.43 -15.45 6.83
N VAL A 115 7.56 -16.03 6.42
CA VAL A 115 8.88 -15.48 6.72
C VAL A 115 9.67 -15.33 5.43
N ALA A 116 10.25 -14.15 5.24
CA ALA A 116 11.03 -13.80 4.06
C ALA A 116 12.49 -13.55 4.44
N TYR A 117 13.42 -14.21 3.73
CA TYR A 117 14.86 -14.10 3.91
C TYR A 117 15.55 -13.63 2.64
N GLU A 118 16.58 -12.80 2.80
CA GLU A 118 17.57 -12.56 1.76
C GLU A 118 18.89 -13.24 2.15
N LEU A 119 19.37 -14.11 1.27
CA LEU A 119 20.63 -14.81 1.40
C LEU A 119 21.64 -14.19 0.43
N ALA A 120 22.76 -13.69 0.93
CA ALA A 120 23.90 -13.32 0.10
C ALA A 120 24.81 -14.53 -0.08
N PHE A 121 25.21 -14.84 -1.32
CA PHE A 121 26.10 -15.96 -1.61
C PHE A 121 27.56 -15.52 -1.77
N GLU A 122 28.52 -16.37 -1.39
CA GLU A 122 29.96 -16.07 -1.51
C GLU A 122 30.38 -15.87 -2.97
N GLN A 123 29.86 -16.68 -3.88
CA GLN A 123 30.14 -16.62 -5.31
C GLN A 123 29.45 -15.45 -6.05
N GLY A 124 28.74 -14.58 -5.31
CA GLY A 124 27.93 -13.50 -5.86
C GLY A 124 26.47 -13.89 -6.06
N GLY A 125 25.61 -12.87 -6.14
CA GLY A 125 24.16 -13.05 -6.21
C GLY A 125 23.48 -13.13 -4.84
N TYR A 126 22.15 -13.02 -4.88
CA TYR A 126 21.27 -12.93 -3.73
C TYR A 126 20.06 -13.85 -3.94
N GLY A 127 19.65 -14.59 -2.92
CA GLY A 127 18.45 -15.42 -2.95
C GLY A 127 17.36 -14.83 -2.05
N LEU A 128 16.18 -14.60 -2.60
CA LEU A 128 14.97 -14.30 -1.84
C LEU A 128 14.22 -15.61 -1.58
N PHE A 129 14.04 -15.96 -0.31
CA PHE A 129 13.29 -17.12 0.12
C PHE A 129 12.08 -16.69 0.94
N VAL A 130 10.88 -17.02 0.48
CA VAL A 130 9.63 -16.78 1.21
C VAL A 130 9.04 -18.13 1.58
N LEU A 131 8.87 -18.38 2.87
CA LEU A 131 8.34 -19.63 3.41
C LEU A 131 7.01 -19.36 4.10
N VAL A 132 6.00 -20.15 3.76
CA VAL A 132 4.75 -20.23 4.52
C VAL A 132 4.79 -21.48 5.36
N ILE A 133 4.81 -21.32 6.70
CA ILE A 133 4.97 -22.41 7.67
C ILE A 133 3.68 -22.54 8.47
N LYS A 134 3.14 -23.74 8.56
CA LYS A 134 2.00 -24.08 9.40
C LYS A 134 2.52 -24.74 10.68
N GLN A 135 2.05 -24.25 11.82
CA GLN A 135 2.23 -24.90 13.11
C GLN A 135 0.93 -25.57 13.52
N SER A 136 0.97 -26.88 13.73
CA SER A 136 -0.13 -27.69 14.26
C SER A 136 0.45 -28.74 15.19
N ASP A 137 -0.20 -28.97 16.32
CA ASP A 137 0.16 -30.06 17.26
C ASP A 137 1.66 -30.04 17.68
N GLY A 138 2.23 -28.83 17.82
CA GLY A 138 3.62 -28.63 18.24
C GLY A 138 4.67 -28.83 17.13
N GLN A 139 4.27 -29.19 15.91
CA GLN A 139 5.17 -29.37 14.76
C GLN A 139 5.08 -28.20 13.78
N PHE A 140 6.20 -27.87 13.16
CA PHE A 140 6.29 -26.92 12.05
C PHE A 140 6.38 -27.69 10.74
N LEU A 141 5.52 -27.35 9.79
CA LEU A 141 5.53 -27.90 8.44
C LEU A 141 5.47 -26.78 7.42
N VAL A 142 6.26 -26.90 6.36
CA VAL A 142 6.28 -25.98 5.24
C VAL A 142 5.08 -26.25 4.35
N LYS A 143 4.26 -25.24 4.15
CA LYS A 143 3.11 -25.28 3.25
C LYS A 143 3.47 -24.79 1.85
N GLN A 144 4.32 -23.77 1.77
CA GLN A 144 4.72 -23.14 0.51
C GLN A 144 6.13 -22.59 0.63
N VAL A 145 6.89 -22.68 -0.46
CA VAL A 145 8.20 -22.07 -0.60
C VAL A 145 8.22 -21.34 -1.94
N GLU A 146 8.68 -20.10 -1.90
CA GLU A 146 9.08 -19.36 -3.09
C GLU A 146 10.56 -19.02 -2.95
N ALA A 147 11.34 -19.32 -4.00
CA ALA A 147 12.77 -19.10 -4.02
C ALA A 147 13.16 -18.47 -5.36
N ASN A 148 13.67 -17.24 -5.31
CA ASN A 148 14.11 -16.50 -6.48
C ASN A 148 15.55 -16.02 -6.31
N ILE A 149 16.35 -16.09 -7.38
CA ILE A 149 17.75 -15.65 -7.37
C ILE A 149 17.88 -14.35 -8.16
N PHE A 150 18.60 -13.41 -7.59
CA PHE A 150 18.82 -12.07 -8.12
C PHE A 150 20.31 -11.74 -8.16
N PRO A 151 20.76 -10.91 -9.12
CA PRO A 151 22.15 -10.49 -9.21
C PRO A 151 22.54 -9.47 -8.13
N ILE A 152 21.57 -8.76 -7.55
CA ILE A 152 21.75 -7.69 -6.56
C ILE A 152 20.70 -7.83 -5.43
N PRO A 153 20.87 -7.15 -4.27
CA PRO A 153 19.92 -7.23 -3.16
C PRO A 153 18.50 -6.80 -3.55
N ILE A 154 17.48 -7.43 -2.97
CA ILE A 154 16.07 -7.13 -3.30
C ILE A 154 15.69 -5.69 -2.96
N GLN A 155 16.32 -5.13 -1.95
CA GLN A 155 16.12 -3.74 -1.53
C GLN A 155 16.63 -2.74 -2.57
N GLU A 156 17.69 -3.09 -3.30
CA GLU A 156 18.19 -2.26 -4.41
C GLU A 156 17.29 -2.40 -5.64
N ILE A 157 16.76 -3.59 -5.92
CA ILE A 157 15.78 -3.82 -7.01
C ILE A 157 14.50 -3.02 -6.78
N THR A 158 14.02 -3.01 -5.54
CA THR A 158 12.76 -2.36 -5.13
C THR A 158 12.95 -0.93 -4.63
N LYS A 159 14.15 -0.36 -4.80
CA LYS A 159 14.48 0.99 -4.35
C LYS A 159 13.67 2.04 -5.10
N PHE A 160 13.25 3.08 -4.38
CA PHE A 160 12.72 4.27 -5.04
C PHE A 160 13.88 5.06 -5.65
N THR A 161 14.01 5.00 -6.97
CA THR A 161 14.96 5.82 -7.73
C THR A 161 14.33 6.29 -9.03
N PHE A 162 14.82 7.42 -9.54
CA PHE A 162 14.50 7.91 -10.88
C PHE A 162 15.47 7.40 -11.93
N ASP A 163 16.58 6.78 -11.53
CA ASP A 163 17.60 6.27 -12.45
C ASP A 163 17.05 5.09 -13.26
N ASN A 164 17.38 5.06 -14.55
CA ASN A 164 17.01 3.98 -15.48
C ASN A 164 15.50 3.69 -15.55
N LYS A 165 14.64 4.67 -15.24
CA LYS A 165 13.18 4.52 -15.38
C LYS A 165 12.71 4.83 -16.80
N SER A 166 11.67 4.13 -17.22
CA SER A 166 11.03 4.37 -18.51
C SER A 166 10.19 5.66 -18.51
N TRP A 167 9.89 6.18 -19.70
CA TRP A 167 9.02 7.35 -19.89
C TRP A 167 7.66 7.22 -19.18
N THR A 168 7.13 6.00 -19.09
CA THR A 168 5.89 5.69 -18.37
C THR A 168 5.91 6.16 -16.91
N HIS A 169 7.03 5.99 -16.21
CA HIS A 169 7.17 6.39 -14.81
C HIS A 169 7.05 7.90 -14.63
N TYR A 170 7.73 8.66 -15.51
CA TYR A 170 7.70 10.12 -15.46
C TYR A 170 6.33 10.67 -15.84
N ILE A 171 5.69 10.13 -16.88
CA ILE A 171 4.31 10.48 -17.26
C ILE A 171 3.37 10.22 -16.09
N PHE A 172 3.52 9.08 -15.40
CA PHE A 172 2.69 8.73 -14.26
C PHE A 172 2.81 9.74 -13.12
N ILE A 173 4.03 10.16 -12.76
CA ILE A 173 4.24 11.21 -11.75
C ILE A 173 3.63 12.53 -12.21
N ILE A 174 3.83 12.94 -13.46
CA ILE A 174 3.26 14.19 -13.98
C ILE A 174 1.73 14.17 -13.86
N VAL A 175 1.08 13.09 -14.29
CA VAL A 175 -0.37 12.94 -14.19
C VAL A 175 -0.83 12.95 -12.72
N ALA A 176 -0.14 12.22 -11.85
CA ALA A 176 -0.43 12.22 -10.42
C ALA A 176 -0.31 13.65 -9.83
N THR A 177 0.76 14.38 -10.13
CA THR A 177 0.95 15.77 -9.70
C THR A 177 -0.15 16.69 -10.23
N LEU A 178 -0.53 16.57 -11.50
CA LEU A 178 -1.62 17.34 -12.09
C LEU A 178 -2.96 17.09 -11.40
N ILE A 179 -3.26 15.83 -11.04
CA ILE A 179 -4.47 15.46 -10.29
C ILE A 179 -4.46 16.09 -8.89
N ALA A 180 -3.34 16.02 -8.19
CA ALA A 180 -3.19 16.65 -6.88
C ALA A 180 -3.43 18.16 -6.95
N ILE A 181 -2.81 18.85 -7.92
CA ILE A 181 -3.00 20.28 -8.16
C ILE A 181 -4.47 20.57 -8.49
N PHE A 182 -5.09 19.78 -9.38
CA PHE A 182 -6.48 19.97 -9.78
C PHE A 182 -7.45 19.90 -8.60
N ILE A 183 -7.25 18.96 -7.67
CA ILE A 183 -8.08 18.84 -6.47
C ILE A 183 -7.88 20.02 -5.54
N ILE A 184 -6.64 20.43 -5.28
CA ILE A 184 -6.33 21.60 -4.44
C ILE A 184 -6.99 22.85 -5.01
N VAL A 185 -6.82 23.10 -6.31
CA VAL A 185 -7.46 24.24 -7.01
C VAL A 185 -8.98 24.16 -6.89
N THR A 186 -9.58 22.98 -7.07
CA THR A 186 -11.03 22.78 -6.95
C THR A 186 -11.52 23.10 -5.55
N LEU A 187 -10.83 22.64 -4.50
CA LEU A 187 -11.17 22.96 -3.11
C LEU A 187 -11.02 24.45 -2.82
N VAL A 188 -9.93 25.10 -3.25
CA VAL A 188 -9.73 26.55 -3.12
C VAL A 188 -10.89 27.30 -3.79
N VAL A 189 -11.23 26.94 -5.03
CA VAL A 189 -12.34 27.54 -5.77
C VAL A 189 -13.67 27.34 -5.06
N LEU A 190 -13.92 26.17 -4.48
CA LEU A 190 -15.11 25.89 -3.68
C LEU A 190 -15.20 26.82 -2.47
N PHE A 191 -14.12 26.99 -1.71
CA PHE A 191 -14.11 27.79 -0.49
C PHE A 191 -14.25 29.30 -0.76
N ILE A 192 -13.64 29.82 -1.83
CA ILE A 192 -13.79 31.24 -2.22
C ILE A 192 -15.12 31.55 -2.92
N SER A 193 -15.81 30.53 -3.45
CA SER A 193 -17.08 30.74 -4.16
C SER A 193 -18.17 31.25 -3.22
N ARG A 194 -19.08 32.09 -3.75
CA ARG A 194 -20.28 32.58 -3.04
C ARG A 194 -21.38 31.52 -2.99
N ILE A 195 -21.04 30.36 -2.43
CA ILE A 195 -21.94 29.23 -2.18
C ILE A 195 -22.23 29.19 -0.68
N SER A 196 -23.43 28.78 -0.27
CA SER A 196 -23.77 28.64 1.15
C SER A 196 -22.86 27.62 1.86
N VAL A 197 -22.59 27.84 3.15
CA VAL A 197 -21.63 27.03 3.93
C VAL A 197 -22.01 25.54 3.92
N GLY A 198 -23.29 25.20 4.13
CA GLY A 198 -23.73 23.79 4.10
C GLY A 198 -23.48 23.10 2.75
N LYS A 199 -23.69 23.80 1.63
CA LYS A 199 -23.37 23.27 0.30
C LYS A 199 -21.86 23.15 0.09
N LYS A 200 -21.05 24.05 0.64
CA LYS A 200 -19.59 23.94 0.59
C LYS A 200 -19.10 22.67 1.29
N VAL A 201 -19.62 22.37 2.47
CA VAL A 201 -19.27 21.15 3.22
C VAL A 201 -19.65 19.90 2.43
N LEU A 202 -20.89 19.85 1.91
CA LEU A 202 -21.34 18.72 1.09
C LEU A 202 -20.46 18.52 -0.15
N TRP A 203 -20.13 19.60 -0.86
CA TRP A 203 -19.27 19.52 -2.05
C TRP A 203 -17.83 19.16 -1.72
N ALA A 204 -17.28 19.64 -0.60
CA ALA A 204 -15.95 19.25 -0.14
C ALA A 204 -15.91 17.74 0.12
N PHE A 205 -16.94 17.21 0.79
CA PHE A 205 -17.09 15.77 1.01
C PHE A 205 -17.21 14.98 -0.29
N LEU A 206 -18.02 15.43 -1.25
CA LEU A 206 -18.12 14.80 -2.58
C LEU A 206 -16.79 14.84 -3.34
N ILE A 207 -16.05 15.94 -3.31
CA ILE A 207 -14.73 16.07 -3.96
C ILE A 207 -13.74 15.03 -3.40
N VAL A 208 -13.76 14.81 -2.09
CA VAL A 208 -12.82 13.91 -1.41
C VAL A 208 -13.24 12.44 -1.50
N LEU A 209 -14.54 12.13 -1.48
CA LEU A 209 -15.01 10.74 -1.44
C LEU A 209 -15.39 10.14 -2.79
N LEU A 210 -15.78 10.97 -3.77
CA LEU A 210 -16.20 10.48 -5.09
C LEU A 210 -14.96 10.23 -5.97
N ASN A 211 -14.17 9.23 -5.60
CA ASN A 211 -12.89 8.84 -6.21
C ASN A 211 -12.82 7.30 -6.32
N TYR A 212 -13.49 6.70 -7.32
CA TYR A 212 -13.65 5.23 -7.37
C TYR A 212 -12.68 4.49 -8.30
N TYR A 213 -12.15 5.15 -9.32
CA TYR A 213 -11.25 4.51 -10.28
C TYR A 213 -9.80 4.76 -9.88
N ARG A 214 -9.08 3.69 -9.52
CA ARG A 214 -7.67 3.74 -9.14
C ARG A 214 -6.79 3.32 -10.32
N ILE A 215 -5.72 4.05 -10.55
CA ILE A 215 -4.62 3.65 -11.42
C ILE A 215 -3.35 3.63 -10.57
N SER A 216 -2.60 2.54 -10.60
CA SER A 216 -1.36 2.33 -9.87
C SER A 216 -0.24 1.92 -10.80
N ILE A 217 0.99 2.29 -10.46
CA ILE A 217 2.21 1.83 -11.12
C ILE A 217 3.11 1.14 -10.10
N ASN A 218 3.63 -0.03 -10.46
CA ASN A 218 4.78 -0.63 -9.79
C ASN A 218 6.02 0.18 -10.19
N TRP A 219 6.59 0.93 -9.25
CA TRP A 219 7.73 1.82 -9.54
C TRP A 219 9.01 1.06 -9.94
N SER A 220 9.11 -0.22 -9.64
CA SER A 220 10.29 -1.03 -9.98
C SER A 220 10.24 -1.49 -11.43
N THR A 221 9.08 -1.95 -11.89
CA THR A 221 8.89 -2.56 -13.23
C THR A 221 8.26 -1.61 -14.24
N GLY A 222 7.45 -0.66 -13.80
CA GLY A 222 6.61 0.19 -14.64
C GLY A 222 5.26 -0.41 -15.00
N ASP A 223 4.91 -1.57 -14.42
CA ASP A 223 3.62 -2.22 -14.66
C ASP A 223 2.49 -1.35 -14.12
N ILE A 224 1.51 -1.09 -14.99
CA ILE A 224 0.32 -0.28 -14.65
C ILE A 224 -0.84 -1.22 -14.37
N GLU A 225 -1.42 -1.05 -13.19
CA GLU A 225 -2.65 -1.70 -12.79
C GLU A 225 -3.76 -0.67 -12.66
N HIS A 226 -4.99 -1.07 -12.97
CA HIS A 226 -6.16 -0.21 -12.80
C HIS A 226 -7.33 -1.02 -12.25
N SER A 227 -8.07 -0.43 -11.32
CA SER A 227 -9.20 -1.09 -10.69
C SER A 227 -10.37 -0.11 -10.48
N PHE A 228 -11.58 -0.58 -10.76
CA PHE A 228 -12.82 0.16 -10.53
C PHE A 228 -13.30 0.06 -9.07
N PHE A 229 -12.77 -0.92 -8.33
CA PHE A 229 -13.10 -1.17 -6.94
C PHE A 229 -11.86 -1.06 -6.05
N ILE A 230 -12.04 -0.47 -4.87
CA ILE A 230 -11.14 -0.53 -3.70
C ILE A 230 -11.09 -1.98 -3.14
N TYR A 231 -11.80 -2.93 -3.75
CA TYR A 231 -11.83 -4.33 -3.35
C TYR A 231 -11.24 -5.19 -4.46
N GLY A 232 -9.91 -5.20 -4.49
CA GLY A 232 -9.11 -6.16 -5.23
C GLY A 232 -8.05 -6.68 -4.28
N ASN A 233 -8.35 -7.85 -3.72
CA ASN A 233 -7.50 -8.88 -3.11
C ASN A 233 -6.09 -8.39 -2.69
N ASN A 234 -5.95 -8.15 -1.38
CA ASN A 234 -4.70 -8.13 -0.60
C ASN A 234 -3.91 -6.82 -0.40
N PHE A 235 -4.40 -5.63 -0.77
CA PHE A 235 -3.71 -4.37 -0.38
C PHE A 235 -4.64 -3.18 -0.10
N THR A 236 -5.85 -3.43 0.38
CA THR A 236 -6.83 -2.36 0.62
C THR A 236 -7.26 -2.33 2.07
N THR A 237 -6.40 -1.73 2.90
CA THR A 237 -6.90 -1.08 4.11
C THR A 237 -7.98 -0.10 3.69
N PHE A 238 -9.14 -0.25 4.30
CA PHE A 238 -10.35 0.52 4.10
C PHE A 238 -10.18 1.95 4.61
N SER A 239 -9.24 2.68 4.03
CA SER A 239 -8.97 4.04 4.43
C SER A 239 -9.94 4.94 3.68
N PHE A 240 -11.15 5.08 4.23
CA PHE A 240 -12.01 6.26 4.00
C PHE A 240 -11.25 7.59 4.22
N PHE A 241 -10.06 7.53 4.83
CA PHE A 241 -9.12 8.61 5.10
C PHE A 241 -7.85 8.62 4.24
N ASN A 242 -7.77 7.90 3.11
CA ASN A 242 -6.70 8.12 2.11
C ASN A 242 -6.95 9.42 1.32
N ILE A 243 -7.00 10.53 2.06
CA ILE A 243 -7.18 11.90 1.60
C ILE A 243 -5.77 12.42 1.30
N PRO A 244 -5.16 11.97 0.20
CA PRO A 244 -5.42 12.59 -1.10
C PRO A 244 -5.65 11.57 -2.23
N SER A 245 -6.23 12.01 -3.35
CA SER A 245 -6.38 11.17 -4.55
C SER A 245 -5.06 10.72 -5.19
N VAL A 246 -3.90 11.00 -4.58
CA VAL A 246 -2.57 10.55 -4.99
C VAL A 246 -1.86 10.02 -3.76
N ASN A 247 -1.32 8.82 -3.83
CA ASN A 247 -0.61 8.17 -2.74
C ASN A 247 0.59 7.40 -3.28
N TYR A 248 1.52 7.11 -2.40
CA TYR A 248 2.61 6.17 -2.63
C TYR A 248 2.79 5.32 -1.38
N PHE A 249 3.11 4.04 -1.55
CA PHE A 249 3.35 3.14 -0.42
C PHE A 249 4.31 2.03 -0.78
N LYS A 250 4.98 1.49 0.23
CA LYS A 250 5.78 0.26 0.18
C LYS A 250 5.27 -0.64 1.29
N ALA A 251 4.74 -1.81 0.94
CA ALA A 251 4.08 -2.68 1.91
C ALA A 251 5.03 -3.30 2.95
N ASN A 252 6.22 -3.71 2.51
CA ASN A 252 7.26 -4.33 3.33
C ASN A 252 8.63 -4.16 2.64
N LEU A 253 9.69 -4.71 3.23
CA LEU A 253 11.05 -4.51 2.73
C LEU A 253 11.33 -5.12 1.35
N ILE A 254 10.56 -6.15 0.96
CA ILE A 254 10.70 -6.87 -0.32
C ILE A 254 9.75 -6.38 -1.41
N SER A 255 8.75 -5.57 -1.06
CA SER A 255 7.74 -5.09 -2.01
C SER A 255 8.24 -3.88 -2.78
N PRO A 256 7.88 -3.73 -4.06
CA PRO A 256 8.18 -2.50 -4.79
C PRO A 256 7.40 -1.31 -4.20
N TRP A 257 7.87 -0.10 -4.51
CA TRP A 257 7.06 1.09 -4.31
C TRP A 257 5.91 1.11 -5.30
N PHE A 258 4.71 1.37 -4.81
CA PHE A 258 3.55 1.63 -5.63
C PHE A 258 3.21 3.11 -5.53
N ILE A 259 3.06 3.76 -6.69
CA ILE A 259 2.44 5.09 -6.77
C ILE A 259 1.07 4.90 -7.39
N PHE A 260 0.05 5.54 -6.84
CA PHE A 260 -1.28 5.45 -7.39
C PHE A 260 -2.05 6.74 -7.25
N PHE A 261 -3.00 6.93 -8.15
CA PHE A 261 -3.96 8.01 -8.08
C PHE A 261 -5.37 7.54 -8.39
N HIS A 262 -6.35 8.32 -7.96
CA HIS A 262 -7.75 8.13 -8.29
C HIS A 262 -8.24 9.21 -9.23
N ILE A 263 -9.20 8.85 -10.09
CA ILE A 263 -9.88 9.82 -10.95
C ILE A 263 -10.76 10.72 -10.07
N PRO A 264 -10.57 12.05 -10.11
CA PRO A 264 -11.24 12.99 -9.21
C PRO A 264 -12.66 13.32 -9.67
N PHE A 265 -13.54 12.32 -9.73
CA PHE A 265 -14.92 12.47 -10.22
C PHE A 265 -15.69 13.55 -9.46
N GLY A 266 -15.52 13.64 -8.14
CA GLY A 266 -16.15 14.68 -7.33
C GLY A 266 -15.74 16.10 -7.73
N ALA A 267 -14.46 16.32 -8.02
CA ALA A 267 -13.95 17.61 -8.51
C ALA A 267 -14.45 17.91 -9.92
N ILE A 268 -14.43 16.93 -10.82
CA ILE A 268 -14.97 17.06 -12.18
C ILE A 268 -16.46 17.46 -12.11
N LEU A 269 -17.24 16.75 -11.29
CA LEU A 269 -18.67 17.00 -11.10
C LEU A 269 -18.94 18.38 -10.51
N PHE A 270 -18.09 18.85 -9.58
CA PHE A 270 -18.17 20.20 -9.04
C PHE A 270 -18.03 21.25 -10.15
N TRP A 271 -17.02 21.13 -11.02
CA TRP A 271 -16.81 22.08 -12.12
C TRP A 271 -17.99 22.10 -13.10
N ILE A 272 -18.56 20.93 -13.43
CA ILE A 272 -19.76 20.82 -14.27
C ILE A 272 -20.96 21.55 -13.62
N ARG A 273 -21.16 21.37 -12.30
CA ARG A 273 -22.33 21.94 -11.58
C ARG A 273 -22.12 23.36 -11.08
N ARG A 274 -20.89 23.87 -11.07
CA ARG A 274 -20.51 25.15 -10.44
C ARG A 274 -21.40 26.32 -10.86
N LYS A 275 -21.66 26.48 -12.16
CA LYS A 275 -22.49 27.59 -12.68
C LYS A 275 -23.91 27.56 -12.10
N SER A 276 -24.52 26.38 -11.99
CA SER A 276 -25.85 26.20 -11.43
C SER A 276 -25.90 26.51 -9.93
N LEU A 277 -24.87 26.11 -9.18
CA LEU A 277 -24.75 26.36 -7.74
C LEU A 277 -24.68 27.87 -7.43
N LEU A 278 -23.93 28.62 -8.24
CA LEU A 278 -23.81 30.07 -8.09
C LEU A 278 -25.13 30.80 -8.40
N LYS A 279 -25.85 30.37 -9.45
CA LYS A 279 -27.16 30.96 -9.80
C LYS A 279 -28.18 30.76 -8.68
N LYS A 280 -28.30 29.54 -8.15
CA LYS A 280 -29.22 29.22 -7.05
C LYS A 280 -28.89 30.02 -5.77
N SER A 281 -27.60 30.19 -5.47
CA SER A 281 -27.20 30.97 -4.29
C SER A 281 -27.55 32.46 -4.42
N LYS A 282 -27.51 33.03 -5.63
CA LYS A 282 -27.90 34.42 -5.87
C LYS A 282 -29.41 34.62 -5.73
N SER A 283 -30.21 33.71 -6.29
CA SER A 283 -31.67 33.77 -6.19
C SER A 283 -32.15 33.66 -4.73
N GLN A 284 -31.60 32.70 -3.96
CA GLN A 284 -31.94 32.54 -2.54
C GLN A 284 -31.64 33.80 -1.71
N LYS A 285 -30.56 34.52 -2.02
CA LYS A 285 -30.22 35.77 -1.32
C LYS A 285 -31.23 36.89 -1.62
N ILE A 286 -31.63 37.03 -2.89
CA ILE A 286 -32.60 38.06 -3.32
C ILE A 286 -33.97 37.80 -2.70
N GLU A 287 -34.39 36.53 -2.63
CA GLU A 287 -35.69 36.15 -2.05
C GLU A 287 -35.73 36.41 -0.54
N PHE A 288 -34.65 36.08 0.18
CA PHE A 288 -34.49 36.39 1.60
C PHE A 288 -34.48 37.91 1.87
N GLU A 289 -33.74 38.70 1.07
CA GLU A 289 -33.73 40.16 1.18
C GLU A 289 -35.12 40.78 0.92
N LYS A 290 -35.93 40.20 0.03
CA LYS A 290 -37.30 40.66 -0.22
C LYS A 290 -38.26 40.30 0.92
N SER A 291 -38.17 39.09 1.48
CA SER A 291 -39.03 38.70 2.60
C SER A 291 -38.76 39.52 3.87
N ASP A 292 -37.51 39.92 4.10
CA ASP A 292 -37.15 40.78 5.24
C ASP A 292 -37.69 42.21 5.09
N LEU A 293 -37.79 42.72 3.85
CA LEU A 293 -38.35 44.05 3.56
C LEU A 293 -39.89 44.08 3.65
N GLU A 294 -40.56 42.96 3.38
CA GLU A 294 -42.03 42.86 3.42
C GLU A 294 -42.60 42.57 4.82
N ASN A 295 -41.76 42.24 5.81
CA ASN A 295 -42.19 42.02 7.20
C ASN A 295 -41.29 42.75 8.22
N PRO A 296 -41.45 44.08 8.39
CA PRO A 296 -40.59 44.89 9.27
C PRO A 296 -40.77 44.60 10.78
N ASN A 297 -41.77 43.82 11.19
CA ASN A 297 -42.06 43.51 12.61
C ASN A 297 -41.21 42.36 13.19
N ASN A 298 -40.21 41.87 12.45
CA ASN A 298 -39.35 40.75 12.87
C ASN A 298 -37.96 41.22 13.38
N GLN A 299 -37.79 42.52 13.69
CA GLN A 299 -36.55 43.13 14.15
C GLN A 299 -36.48 43.39 15.67
N ASP A 300 -37.44 42.91 16.46
CA ASP A 300 -37.42 42.98 17.94
C ASP A 300 -36.89 41.69 18.58
#